data_AF-A0A0R3RQN0-F1
#
_entry.id   AF-A0A0R3RQN0-F1
#
_cell.length_a   1.000
_cell.length_b   1.000
_cell.length_c   1.000
_cell.angle_alpha   90.00
_cell.angle_beta   90.00
_cell.angle_gamma   90.00
#
_symmetry.space_group_name_H-M   'P 1'
#
loop_
_entity.id
_entity.type
_entity.pdbx_description
1 polymer ?
#
loop_
_entity_poly.entity_id
_entity_poly.type
_entity_poly.pdbx_seq_one_letter_code
_entity_poly.pdbx_strand_id
1 'polypeptide(L)' 'MSWRAAAEMNRASNDAYHWVPVKVLRITSQVVAGIKYVLDVLMAQSNCTKNVSKFYIAFLASQR' A
#
# COMPACT_ATOMS: atom_id res chain seq x y z
N MET A 1 -6.71 -4.37 -10.70
CA MET A 1 -6.73 -3.96 -9.27
C MET A 1 -5.30 -3.66 -8.87
N SER A 2 -4.97 -2.42 -8.53
CA SER A 2 -3.58 -1.99 -8.28
C SER A 2 -3.39 -1.54 -6.84
N TRP A 3 -2.16 -1.60 -6.34
CA TRP A 3 -1.78 -1.19 -4.98
C TRP A 3 -1.85 0.33 -4.74
N ARG A 4 -2.40 1.10 -5.69
CA ARG A 4 -2.39 2.57 -5.69
C ARG A 4 -3.05 3.18 -4.45
N ALA A 5 -4.23 2.70 -4.07
CA ALA A 5 -4.95 3.23 -2.91
C ALA A 5 -4.16 2.96 -1.61
N ALA A 6 -3.62 1.75 -1.45
CA ALA A 6 -2.79 1.39 -0.29
C ALA A 6 -1.46 2.16 -0.26
N ALA A 7 -0.86 2.42 -1.43
CA ALA A 7 0.35 3.22 -1.53
C ALA A 7 0.12 4.69 -1.14
N GLU A 8 -0.95 5.30 -1.63
CA GLU A 8 -1.29 6.69 -1.29
C GLU A 8 -1.68 6.83 0.18
N MET A 9 -2.44 5.87 0.72
CA MET A 9 -2.75 5.81 2.15
C MET A 9 -1.49 5.72 3.01
N ASN A 10 -0.52 4.88 2.62
CA ASN A 10 0.75 4.79 3.33
C ASN A 10 1.58 6.06 3.24
N ARG A 11 1.53 6.77 2.11
CA ARG A 11 2.21 8.05 1.89
C ARG A 11 1.61 9.15 2.76
N ALA A 12 0.29 9.20 2.91
CA ALA A 12 -0.41 10.19 3.73
C ALA A 12 -0.38 9.86 5.24
N SER A 13 -0.11 8.62 5.61
CA SER A 13 -0.02 8.17 7.00
C SER A 13 1.34 8.52 7.61
N ASN A 14 1.34 9.02 8.86
CA ASN A 14 2.55 9.30 9.64
C ASN A 14 3.09 8.09 10.43
N ASP A 15 2.53 6.89 10.23
CA ASP A 15 3.03 5.67 10.87
C ASP A 15 4.46 5.34 10.39
N ALA A 16 5.31 4.82 11.28
CA ALA A 16 6.65 4.36 10.98
C ALA A 16 6.66 3.10 10.09
N TYR A 17 5.59 2.31 10.12
CA TYR A 17 5.47 1.05 9.38
C TYR A 17 4.43 1.13 8.26
N HIS A 18 4.63 0.30 7.24
CA HIS A 18 3.68 0.17 6.15
C HIS A 18 2.41 -0.56 6.61
N TRP A 19 1.26 -0.03 6.23
CA TRP A 19 -0.04 -0.70 6.29
C TRP A 19 -0.28 -1.51 5.03
N VAL A 20 -0.67 -2.76 5.18
CA VAL A 20 -0.94 -3.68 4.07
C VAL A 20 -2.38 -4.19 4.12
N PRO A 21 -3.08 -4.29 2.97
CA PRO A 21 -4.39 -4.90 2.91
C PRO A 21 -4.28 -6.40 3.16
N VAL A 22 -5.04 -6.91 4.13
CA VAL A 22 -5.11 -8.34 4.48
C VAL A 22 -6.30 -9.00 3.82
N LYS A 23 -7.45 -8.31 3.81
CA LYS A 23 -8.70 -8.86 3.31
C LYS A 23 -9.61 -7.79 2.75
N VAL A 24 -10.20 -8.04 1.58
CA VAL A 24 -11.31 -7.21 1.06
C VAL A 24 -12.61 -7.70 1.70
N LEU A 25 -13.31 -6.80 2.38
CA LEU A 25 -14.59 -7.09 3.03
C LEU A 25 -15.74 -6.92 2.04
N ARG A 26 -15.70 -5.83 1.26
CA ARG A 26 -16.71 -5.49 0.27
C ARG A 26 -16.09 -4.66 -0.85
N ILE A 27 -16.63 -4.83 -2.05
CA ILE A 27 -16.28 -4.01 -3.20
C ILE A 27 -17.55 -3.60 -3.92
N THR A 28 -17.63 -2.33 -4.31
CA THR A 28 -18.68 -1.83 -5.20
C THR A 28 -18.05 -1.08 -6.36
N SER A 29 -18.68 -1.20 -7.53
CA SER A 29 -18.27 -0.49 -8.74
C SER A 29 -19.43 0.36 -9.26
N GLN A 30 -19.09 1.54 -9.77
CA GLN A 30 -20.04 2.45 -10.40
C GLN A 30 -19.44 2.98 -11.70
N VAL A 31 -20.23 2.92 -12.77
CA VAL A 31 -19.88 3.53 -14.06
C VAL A 31 -20.13 5.04 -13.98
N VAL A 32 -19.12 5.82 -14.33
CA VAL A 32 -19.10 7.29 -14.40
C VAL A 32 -18.35 7.69 -15.69
N ALA A 33 -17.58 8.78 -15.71
CA ALA A 33 -16.54 9.02 -16.73
C ALA A 33 -15.33 8.08 -16.53
N GLY A 34 -15.60 6.76 -16.47
CA GLY A 34 -14.68 5.71 -16.01
C GLY A 34 -15.38 4.73 -15.07
N ILE A 35 -14.62 3.92 -14.32
CA ILE A 35 -15.16 3.05 -13.27
C ILE A 35 -14.64 3.53 -11.92
N LYS A 36 -15.57 3.91 -11.03
CA LYS A 36 -15.27 4.18 -9.62
C LYS A 36 -15.37 2.89 -8.83
N TYR A 37 -14.29 2.52 -8.16
CA TYR A 37 -14.28 1.41 -7.20
C TYR A 37 -14.30 1.97 -5.77
N VAL A 38 -15.22 1.47 -4.95
CA VAL A 38 -15.23 1.70 -3.50
C VAL A 38 -14.93 0.37 -2.84
N LEU A 39 -13.89 0.36 -2.00
CA LEU A 39 -13.38 -0.83 -1.35
C LEU A 39 -13.42 -0.66 0.16
N ASP A 40 -14.07 -1.60 0.83
CA ASP A 40 -13.93 -1.78 2.27
C ASP A 40 -12.90 -2.88 2.50
N VAL A 41 -11.74 -2.49 3.03
CA VAL A 41 -10.58 -3.39 3.14
C VAL A 41 -10.09 -3.39 4.58
N LEU A 42 -9.83 -4.58 5.12
CA LEU A 42 -9.13 -4.75 6.38
C LEU A 42 -7.63 -4.55 6.15
N MET A 43 -7.07 -3.55 6.82
CA MET A 43 -5.64 -3.23 6.77
C MET A 43 -4.97 -3.72 8.05
N ALA A 44 -3.75 -4.24 7.95
CA ALA A 44 -2.90 -4.55 9.08
C ALA A 44 -1.56 -3.82 8.96
N GLN A 45 -0.98 -3.47 10.10
CA GLN A 45 0.38 -2.97 10.15
C GLN A 45 1.35 -4.12 9.85
N SER A 46 2.29 -3.87 8.94
CA SER A 46 3.39 -4.79 8.65
C SER A 46 4.60 -4.50 9.53
N ASN A 47 5.60 -5.38 9.50
CA ASN A 47 6.90 -5.13 10.12
C ASN A 47 7.86 -4.34 9.22
N CYS A 48 7.44 -3.94 8.01
CA CYS A 48 8.26 -3.16 7.09
C CYS A 48 8.21 -1.69 7.47
N THR A 49 9.36 -1.09 7.78
CA THR A 49 9.46 0.35 8.04
C THR A 49 9.31 1.15 6.74
N LYS A 50 8.71 2.35 6.82
CA LYS A 50 8.57 3.25 5.66
C LYS A 50 9.89 3.88 5.26
N ASN A 51 10.74 4.13 6.24
CA ASN A 51 12.05 4.76 6.07
C ASN A 51 13.15 3.70 5.99
N VAL A 52 13.08 2.79 5.02
CA VAL A 52 14.24 1.97 4.68
C VAL A 52 15.17 2.83 3.82
N SER A 53 16.40 3.05 4.30
CA SER A 53 17.43 3.74 3.53
C SER A 53 17.61 3.04 2.18
N LYS A 54 17.13 3.65 1.09
CA LYS A 54 17.26 3.12 -0.28
C LYS A 54 18.72 2.79 -0.64
N PHE A 55 19.66 3.52 -0.03
CA PHE A 55 21.10 3.28 -0.15
C PHE A 55 21.51 1.89 0.33
N TYR A 56 20.93 1.41 1.43
CA TYR A 56 21.25 0.10 2.02
C TYR A 56 20.69 -1.06 1.16
N ILE A 57 19.49 -0.87 0.58
CA ILE A 57 18.87 -1.86 -0.31
C ILE A 57 19.63 -1.96 -1.65
N ALA A 58 20.02 -0.82 -2.24
CA ALA A 58 20.80 -0.81 -3.48
C ALA A 58 22.17 -1.48 -3.30
N PHE A 59 22.84 -1.26 -2.16
CA PHE A 59 24.09 -1.92 -1.83
C PHE A 59 23.92 -3.45 -1.66
N LEU A 60 22.87 -3.91 -0.96
CA LEU A 60 22.59 -5.34 -0.80
C LEU A 60 22.17 -6.02 -2.12
N ALA A 61 21.48 -5.32 -3.02
CA ALA A 61 21.09 -5.84 -4.33
C ALA A 61 22.27 -5.90 -5.32
N SER A 62 23.29 -5.06 -5.14
CA SER A 62 24.52 -5.08 -5.94
C SER A 62 25.56 -6.11 -5.47
N GLN A 63 25.36 -6.70 -4.29
CA GLN A 63 26.22 -7.74 -3.70
C GLN A 63 25.72 -9.17 -3.99
N ARG A 64 24.82 -9.34 -4.97
CA ARG A 64 24.31 -10.63 -5.42
C ARG A 64 24.45 -10.77 -6.93
#